data_AF-A0A0G3BGY2-F1
#
_entry.id   AF-A0A0G3BGY2-F1
#
_cell.length_a   1.000
_cell.length_b   1.000
_cell.length_c   1.000
_cell.angle_alpha   90.00
_cell.angle_beta   90.00
_cell.angle_gamma   90.00
#
_symmetry.space_group_name_H-M   'P 1'
#
loop_
_entity.id
_entity.type
_entity.pdbx_description
1 polymer ?
#
loop_
_entity_poly.entity_id
_entity_poly.type
_entity_poly.pdbx_seq_one_letter_code
_entity_poly.pdbx_strand_id
1 'polypeptide(L)'
;MSSPFPVGAHLSTPIVLKDGTPYGTLCCFSCSPSEQLRHADLKNLRYCAQLVARKLELTGAPAGRTPTAANPNWTLQPVQRRP
;
A
#
# COMPACT_ATOMS: atom_id res chain seq x y z
N MET A 1 1.02 6.06 -20.16
CA MET A 1 1.72 5.14 -19.24
C MET A 1 0.69 4.19 -18.64
N SER A 2 0.63 2.95 -19.13
CA SER A 2 -0.27 1.93 -18.58
C SER A 2 0.55 1.02 -17.68
N SER A 3 0.07 0.73 -16.47
CA SER A 3 0.61 -0.33 -15.62
C SER A 3 0.70 -1.65 -16.43
N PRO A 4 1.72 -2.51 -16.22
CA PRO A 4 1.85 -3.79 -16.93
C PRO A 4 0.69 -4.77 -16.63
N PHE A 5 -0.20 -4.40 -15.72
CA PHE A 5 -1.43 -5.11 -15.40
C PHE A 5 -2.62 -4.12 -15.33
N PRO A 6 -3.84 -4.56 -15.70
CA PRO A 6 -5.02 -3.74 -15.57
C PRO A 6 -5.33 -3.48 -14.10
N VAL A 7 -5.51 -2.20 -13.75
CA VAL A 7 -5.98 -1.77 -12.43
C VAL A 7 -7.43 -1.30 -12.61
N GLY A 8 -8.38 -2.13 -12.17
CA GLY A 8 -9.81 -1.82 -12.18
C GLY A 8 -10.27 -0.99 -10.97
N ALA A 9 -9.50 -1.00 -9.88
CA ALA A 9 -9.71 -0.14 -8.72
C ALA A 9 -8.40 0.05 -7.93
N HIS A 10 -8.22 1.23 -7.35
CA HIS A 10 -7.13 1.51 -6.42
C HIS A 10 -7.62 2.40 -5.27
N LEU A 11 -7.33 1.98 -4.04
CA LEU A 11 -7.52 2.78 -2.83
C LEU A 11 -6.20 2.82 -2.06
N SER A 12 -5.86 3.99 -1.53
CA SER A 12 -4.69 4.15 -0.66
C SER A 12 -5.00 5.04 0.54
N THR A 13 -4.27 4.80 1.63
CA THR A 13 -4.32 5.63 2.84
C THR A 13 -2.97 5.60 3.54
N PRO A 14 -2.53 6.69 4.19
CA PRO A 14 -1.29 6.66 4.96
C PRO A 14 -1.43 5.75 6.19
N ILE A 15 -0.31 5.09 6.54
CA ILE A 15 -0.08 4.45 7.83
C ILE A 15 0.70 5.47 8.66
N VAL A 16 0.08 5.98 9.72
CA VAL A 16 0.67 6.99 10.62
C VAL A 16 0.83 6.37 11.99
N LEU A 17 2.04 6.46 12.55
CA LEU A 17 2.36 5.97 13.90
C LEU A 17 1.78 6.93 14.96
N LYS A 18 1.74 6.49 16.22
CA LYS A 18 1.20 7.28 17.35
C LYS A 18 1.89 8.62 17.57
N ASP A 19 3.17 8.73 17.21
CA ASP A 19 3.94 9.97 17.29
C ASP A 19 3.60 10.95 16.15
N GLY A 20 2.73 10.55 15.22
CA GLY A 20 2.37 11.33 14.04
C GLY A 20 3.28 11.10 12.84
N THR A 21 4.33 10.28 12.97
CA THR A 21 5.26 9.99 11.88
C THR A 21 4.60 9.11 10.82
N PRO A 22 4.62 9.50 9.53
CA PRO A 22 4.16 8.64 8.46
C PRO A 22 5.15 7.48 8.28
N TYR A 23 4.68 6.25 8.48
CA TYR A 23 5.47 5.04 8.24
C TYR A 23 5.51 4.69 6.74
N GLY A 24 4.40 4.92 6.04
CA GLY A 24 4.23 4.58 4.62
C GLY A 24 2.77 4.63 4.21
N THR A 25 2.43 3.94 3.11
CA THR A 25 1.07 3.92 2.56
C THR A 25 0.56 2.48 2.47
N LEU A 26 -0.68 2.27 2.89
CA LEU A 26 -1.41 1.02 2.63
C LEU A 26 -2.21 1.19 1.34
N CYS A 27 -1.97 0.31 0.36
CA CYS A 27 -2.63 0.32 -0.94
C CYS A 27 -3.40 -0.98 -1.17
N CYS A 28 -4.61 -0.87 -1.72
CA CYS A 28 -5.41 -2.00 -2.19
C CYS A 28 -5.73 -1.82 -3.67
N PHE A 29 -5.57 -2.91 -4.43
CA PHE A 29 -5.79 -2.95 -5.88
C PHE A 29 -6.74 -4.10 -6.24
N SER A 30 -7.54 -3.89 -7.28
CA SER A 30 -8.34 -4.93 -7.92
C SER A 30 -8.07 -4.92 -9.43
N CYS A 31 -7.97 -6.11 -10.03
CA CYS A 31 -7.96 -6.27 -11.48
C CYS A 31 -9.36 -6.11 -12.10
N SER A 32 -10.41 -6.37 -11.32
CA SER A 32 -11.80 -6.17 -11.74
C SER A 32 -12.21 -4.71 -11.50
N PRO A 33 -12.93 -4.08 -12.44
CA PRO A 33 -13.53 -2.77 -12.22
C PRO A 33 -14.44 -2.83 -11.00
N SER A 34 -14.31 -1.86 -10.11
CA SER A 34 -15.33 -1.60 -9.11
C SER A 34 -15.98 -0.27 -9.45
N GLU A 35 -17.15 -0.34 -10.09
CA GLU A 35 -17.90 0.87 -10.50
C GLU A 35 -18.35 1.72 -9.31
N GLN A 36 -18.33 1.15 -8.11
CA GLN A 36 -18.72 1.81 -6.86
C GLN A 36 -17.61 1.64 -5.82
N LEU A 37 -16.50 2.37 -5.97
CA LEU A 37 -15.65 2.64 -4.82
C LEU A 37 -16.45 3.53 -3.87
N ARG A 38 -16.88 2.95 -2.75
CA ARG A 38 -17.68 3.69 -1.78
C ARG A 38 -16.77 4.31 -0.73
N HIS A 39 -17.25 5.39 -0.14
CA HIS A 39 -16.61 6.00 1.04
C HIS A 39 -16.41 4.99 2.19
N ALA A 40 -17.27 3.96 2.28
CA ALA A 40 -17.13 2.87 3.23
C ALA A 40 -15.85 2.05 3.01
N ASP A 41 -15.44 1.82 1.77
CA ASP A 41 -14.25 1.03 1.44
C ASP A 41 -12.98 1.77 1.86
N LEU A 42 -12.93 3.09 1.61
CA LEU A 42 -11.86 3.94 2.12
C LEU A 42 -11.84 4.01 3.65
N LYS A 43 -13.01 4.02 4.31
CA LYS A 43 -13.10 3.99 5.77
C LYS A 43 -12.57 2.67 6.34
N ASN A 44 -12.91 1.54 5.72
CA ASN A 44 -12.37 0.23 6.08
C ASN A 44 -10.85 0.19 5.88
N LEU A 45 -10.36 0.71 4.75
CA LEU A 45 -8.93 0.76 4.48
C LEU A 45 -8.18 1.62 5.53
N ARG A 46 -8.74 2.75 5.93
CA ARG A 46 -8.21 3.59 7.02
C ARG A 46 -8.16 2.84 8.36
N TYR A 47 -9.20 2.08 8.70
CA TYR A 47 -9.21 1.25 9.90
C TYR A 47 -8.11 0.17 9.85
N CYS A 48 -7.96 -0.51 8.71
CA CYS A 48 -6.86 -1.46 8.51
C CYS A 48 -5.49 -0.79 8.69
N ALA A 49 -5.28 0.41 8.13
CA ALA A 49 -4.02 1.14 8.30
C ALA A 49 -3.72 1.48 9.76
N GLN A 50 -4.73 1.82 10.56
CA GLN A 50 -4.58 2.04 12.01
C GLN A 50 -4.17 0.77 12.76
N LEU A 51 -4.77 -0.38 12.41
CA LEU A 51 -4.38 -1.67 12.99
C LEU A 51 -2.94 -2.05 12.63
N VAL A 52 -2.53 -1.79 11.39
CA VAL A 52 -1.16 -2.00 10.92
C VAL A 52 -0.19 -1.09 11.69
N ALA A 53 -0.49 0.19 11.85
CA ALA A 53 0.33 1.12 12.65
C ALA A 53 0.54 0.59 14.07
N ARG A 54 -0.53 0.16 14.74
CA ARG A 54 -0.46 -0.42 16.09
C ARG A 54 0.42 -1.67 16.13
N LYS A 55 0.33 -2.54 15.12
CA LYS A 55 1.14 -3.77 15.06
C LYS A 55 2.61 -3.48 14.83
N LEU A 56 2.94 -2.49 13.99
CA LEU A 56 4.31 -2.06 13.73
C LEU A 56 4.98 -1.54 15.00
N GLU A 57 4.27 -0.73 15.77
CA GLU A 57 4.73 -0.23 17.08
C GLU A 57 5.01 -1.36 18.07
N LEU A 58 4.13 -2.35 18.14
CA LEU A 58 4.31 -3.51 19.04
C LEU A 58 5.51 -4.37 18.67
N THR A 59 5.85 -4.44 17.38
CA THR A 59 6.93 -5.31 16.87
C THR A 59 8.28 -4.58 16.88
N GLY A 60 8.34 -3.34 17.36
CA GLY A 60 9.56 -2.53 17.38
C GLY A 60 10.09 -2.21 15.98
N ALA A 61 9.22 -2.22 14.97
CA ALA A 61 9.62 -1.80 13.63
C ALA A 61 10.19 -0.38 13.76
N PRO A 62 11.43 -0.13 13.28
CA PRO A 62 12.10 1.14 13.54
C PRO A 62 11.21 2.29 13.04
N ALA A 63 10.82 3.18 13.96
CA ALA A 63 9.94 4.32 13.71
C ALA A 63 10.51 5.37 12.74
N GLY A 64 11.71 5.12 12.23
CA GLY A 64 12.27 5.81 11.08
C GLY A 64 12.93 4.79 10.17
N ARG A 65 12.18 4.26 9.19
CA ARG A 65 12.84 3.69 8.02
C ARG A 65 13.39 4.88 7.25
N THR A 66 14.67 5.20 7.42
CA THR A 66 15.39 6.01 6.43
C THR A 66 15.07 5.37 5.08
N PRO A 67 14.60 6.13 4.07
CA PRO A 67 14.40 5.58 2.74
C PRO A 67 15.73 4.96 2.33
N THR A 68 15.82 3.63 2.37
CA THR A 68 16.96 2.92 1.80
C THR A 68 16.94 3.36 0.34
N ALA A 69 18.02 4.02 -0.09
CA ALA A 69 18.20 4.43 -1.47
C ALA A 69 17.70 3.28 -2.35
N ALA A 70 16.74 3.59 -3.22
CA ALA A 70 16.05 2.61 -4.05
C ALA A 70 17.08 1.59 -4.55
N ASN A 71 16.91 0.32 -4.17
CA ASN A 71 17.89 -0.69 -4.52
C ASN A 71 17.99 -0.70 -6.06
N PRO A 72 19.17 -0.42 -6.65
CA PRO A 72 19.32 -0.31 -8.09
C PRO A 72 18.95 -1.61 -8.84
N ASN A 73 18.77 -2.73 -8.12
CA ASN A 73 18.34 -4.00 -8.71
C ASN A 73 16.81 -4.19 -8.86
N TRP A 74 15.97 -3.22 -8.45
CA TRP A 74 14.51 -3.30 -8.54
C TRP A 74 13.95 -3.08 -9.96
N THR A 75 14.74 -3.41 -10.98
CA THR A 75 14.27 -3.44 -12.37
C THR A 75 13.23 -4.57 -12.49
N LEU A 76 11.96 -4.19 -12.43
CA LEU A 76 10.83 -5.11 -12.58
C LEU A 76 10.91 -5.77 -13.96
N GLN A 77 11.09 -7.10 -13.98
CA GLN A 77 11.02 -7.86 -15.22
C GLN A 77 9.55 -8.27 -15.47
N PRO A 78 9.03 -8.10 -16.70
CA PRO A 78 7.67 -8.52 -17.02
C PRO A 78 7.54 -10.04 -16.88
N VAL A 79 6.59 -10.50 -16.07
CA VAL A 79 6.27 -11.93 -15.96
C VAL A 79 5.52 -12.37 -17.22
N GLN A 80 6.09 -13.30 -17.99
CA GLN A 80 5.40 -13.85 -19.16
C GLN A 80 4.23 -14.73 -18.73
N ARG A 81 3.00 -14.36 -19.11
CA ARG A 81 1.84 -15.24 -18.95
C ARG A 81 1.95 -16.40 -19.93
N ARG A 82 1.94 -17.63 -19.41
CA ARG A 82 1.91 -18.86 -20.21
C ARG A 82 0.56 -18.97 -20.95
N PRO A 83 0.54 -19.41 -22.22
CA PRO A 83 -0.70 -19.56 -23.01
C PRO A 83 -1.65 -20.59 -22.42
#